data_AF-A0A356NN26-F1
#
_entry.id   AF-A0A356NN26-F1
#
_cell.length_a   1.000
_cell.length_b   1.000
_cell.length_c   1.000
_cell.angle_alpha   90.00
_cell.angle_beta   90.00
_cell.angle_gamma   90.00
#
_symmetry.space_group_name_H-M   'P 1'
#
loop_
_entity.id
_entity.type
_entity.pdbx_description
1 polymer ?
#
loop_
_entity_poly.entity_id
_entity_poly.type
_entity_poly.pdbx_seq_one_letter_code
_entity_poly.pdbx_strand_id
1 'polypeptide(L)'
;LTAFYMSRQMCMVFFGTNRLARKKHPNMDKLEVPHESASSMLIPLRFLAFFAIFAGFMGTPVFPWFKSFLEGGIVEWDLGALLHGSALILAFGSSVIVLLGIACGWWYYSSLVFDPLRDPDPLEERLPSGWFSVLNGKFFLDELYEKTIIQWTRDLANASAWFEKNCIFPMMDGIVFISKMTSWIGRLWDEWIINAGFDRICKSIRNHSNRVSKAHNGSVQFYLQVLALGFVLLTIFWIWGGKQ
;
A
#
# COMPACT_ATOMS: atom_id res chain seq x y z
N LEU A 1 36.63 12.73 -7.44
CA LEU A 1 35.71 12.64 -6.28
C LEU A 1 35.38 11.20 -5.90
N THR A 2 35.02 10.32 -6.85
CA THR A 2 34.73 8.90 -6.57
C THR A 2 35.86 8.18 -5.86
N ALA A 3 37.05 8.23 -6.43
CA ALA A 3 38.26 7.70 -5.81
C ALA A 3 38.50 8.26 -4.40
N PHE A 4 38.34 9.58 -4.24
CA PHE A 4 38.53 10.26 -2.96
C PHE A 4 37.56 9.77 -1.87
N TYR A 5 36.25 9.71 -2.13
CA TYR A 5 35.30 9.29 -1.10
C TYR A 5 35.41 7.79 -0.79
N MET A 6 35.71 6.94 -1.78
CA MET A 6 35.94 5.51 -1.55
C MET A 6 37.22 5.28 -0.72
N SER A 7 38.30 6.00 -1.01
CA SER A 7 39.52 5.95 -0.21
C SER A 7 39.30 6.48 1.20
N ARG A 8 38.55 7.58 1.38
CA ARG A 8 38.12 8.07 2.70
C ARG A 8 37.40 6.98 3.49
N GLN A 9 36.42 6.31 2.89
CA GLN A 9 35.66 5.23 3.56
C GLN A 9 36.57 4.05 3.93
N MET A 10 37.44 3.62 3.01
CA MET A 10 38.40 2.53 3.26
C MET A 10 39.33 2.86 4.44
N CYS A 11 39.87 4.09 4.47
CA CYS A 11 40.75 4.55 5.55
C CYS A 11 40.03 4.57 6.89
N MET A 12 38.81 5.12 6.95
CA MET A 12 38.05 5.23 8.19
C MET A 12 37.58 3.87 8.74
N VAL A 13 37.21 2.93 7.86
CA VAL A 13 36.62 1.64 8.27
C VAL A 13 37.71 0.62 8.64
N PHE A 14 38.75 0.48 7.82
CA PHE A 14 39.74 -0.59 7.99
C PHE A 14 41.02 -0.14 8.67
N PHE A 15 41.46 1.09 8.41
CA PHE A 15 42.72 1.60 8.96
C PHE A 15 42.51 2.45 10.23
N GLY A 16 41.28 2.91 10.49
CA GLY A 16 40.90 3.69 11.67
C GLY A 16 40.87 2.89 12.97
N THR A 17 40.87 3.59 14.11
CA THR A 17 40.78 2.96 15.42
C THR A 17 39.38 2.40 15.70
N ASN A 18 39.30 1.16 16.19
CA ASN A 18 38.03 0.53 16.52
C ASN A 18 37.29 1.28 17.65
N ARG A 19 36.12 1.83 17.33
CA ARG A 19 35.30 2.63 18.25
C ARG A 19 34.69 1.80 19.38
N LEU A 20 34.45 0.50 19.16
CA LEU A 20 33.88 -0.43 20.14
C LEU A 20 34.91 -0.77 21.22
N ALA A 21 36.16 -1.01 20.84
CA ALA A 21 37.24 -1.29 21.79
C ALA A 21 37.52 -0.16 22.79
N ARG A 22 37.16 1.09 22.44
CA ARG A 22 37.42 2.28 23.27
C ARG A 22 36.28 2.62 24.25
N LYS A 23 35.04 2.22 23.96
CA LYS A 23 33.92 2.35 24.90
C LYS A 23 33.91 1.15 25.85
N LYS A 24 34.63 1.26 26.98
CA LYS A 24 34.45 0.38 28.16
C LYS A 24 33.01 0.58 28.67
N HIS A 25 32.05 -0.13 28.09
CA HIS A 25 30.72 -0.23 28.65
C HIS A 25 30.79 -1.15 29.87
N PRO A 26 30.44 -0.67 31.08
CA PRO A 26 30.57 -1.47 32.31
C PRO A 26 29.64 -2.69 32.38
N ASN A 27 28.71 -2.85 31.43
CA ASN A 27 27.73 -3.95 31.38
C ASN A 27 27.89 -4.86 30.15
N MET A 28 29.03 -4.85 29.45
CA MET A 28 29.28 -5.66 28.26
C MET A 28 30.50 -6.56 28.46
N ASP A 29 30.30 -7.69 29.14
CA ASP A 29 31.36 -8.69 29.46
C ASP A 29 31.94 -9.43 28.24
N LYS A 30 31.54 -9.07 27.02
CA LYS A 30 32.12 -9.60 25.78
C LYS A 30 32.14 -8.49 24.72
N LEU A 31 33.24 -7.75 24.68
CA LEU A 31 33.61 -7.00 23.47
C LEU A 31 33.87 -8.04 22.37
N GLU A 32 32.85 -8.37 21.58
CA GLU A 32 33.00 -9.22 20.40
C GLU A 32 33.99 -8.55 19.45
N VAL A 33 35.21 -9.11 19.40
CA VAL A 33 36.20 -8.74 18.39
C VAL A 33 35.57 -9.06 17.03
N PRO A 34 35.59 -8.12 16.07
CA PRO A 34 35.09 -8.38 14.73
C PRO A 34 35.75 -9.65 14.17
N HIS A 35 34.94 -10.68 13.92
CA HIS A 35 35.39 -11.91 13.28
C HIS A 35 35.08 -11.86 11.78
N GLU A 36 35.79 -12.67 11.00
CA GLU A 36 35.53 -12.80 9.57
C GLU A 36 34.12 -13.34 9.32
N SER A 37 33.48 -12.92 8.22
CA SER A 37 32.15 -13.38 7.86
C SER A 37 32.14 -14.88 7.52
N ALA A 38 31.02 -15.55 7.80
CA ALA A 38 30.85 -16.96 7.45
C ALA A 38 31.02 -17.21 5.95
N SER A 39 31.45 -18.43 5.59
CA SER A 39 31.70 -18.83 4.20
C SER A 39 30.50 -18.64 3.27
N SER A 40 29.27 -18.69 3.79
CA SER A 40 28.04 -18.43 3.03
C SER A 40 27.98 -17.01 2.45
N MET A 41 28.67 -16.03 3.03
CA MET A 41 28.81 -14.67 2.50
C MET A 41 30.08 -14.49 1.65
N LEU A 42 31.19 -15.13 2.03
CA LEU A 42 32.47 -14.99 1.31
C LEU A 42 32.47 -15.62 -0.07
N ILE A 43 31.78 -16.76 -0.25
CA ILE A 43 31.76 -17.47 -1.53
C ILE A 43 31.12 -16.60 -2.64
N PRO A 44 29.92 -16.01 -2.45
CA PRO A 44 29.36 -15.06 -3.42
C PRO A 44 30.28 -13.86 -3.72
N LEU A 45 30.90 -13.27 -2.69
CA LEU A 45 31.78 -12.11 -2.86
C LEU A 45 33.02 -12.43 -3.70
N ARG A 46 33.66 -13.58 -3.46
CA ARG A 46 34.83 -14.03 -4.23
C ARG A 46 34.47 -14.29 -5.69
N PHE A 47 33.30 -14.90 -5.91
CA PHE A 47 32.79 -15.16 -7.25
C PHE A 47 32.48 -13.87 -8.01
N LEU A 48 31.88 -12.89 -7.34
CA LEU A 48 31.65 -11.56 -7.91
C LEU A 48 32.96 -10.83 -8.23
N ALA A 49 33.94 -10.90 -7.32
CA ALA A 49 35.26 -10.30 -7.54
C ALA A 49 35.98 -10.93 -8.75
N PHE A 50 35.90 -12.25 -8.89
CA PHE A 50 36.40 -12.96 -10.07
C PHE A 50 35.76 -12.41 -11.35
N PHE A 51 34.42 -12.36 -11.41
CA PHE A 51 33.75 -11.83 -12.60
C PHE A 51 34.01 -10.35 -12.86
N ALA A 52 34.18 -9.52 -11.83
CA ALA A 52 34.53 -8.10 -12.00
C ALA A 52 35.90 -7.94 -12.68
N ILE A 53 36.89 -8.78 -12.33
CA ILE A 53 38.20 -8.80 -12.99
C ILE A 53 38.04 -9.18 -14.46
N PHE A 54 37.30 -10.26 -14.75
CA PHE A 54 37.07 -10.74 -16.13
C PHE A 54 36.30 -9.72 -16.97
N ALA A 55 35.24 -9.12 -16.41
CA ALA A 55 34.48 -8.06 -17.06
C ALA A 55 35.36 -6.84 -17.38
N GLY A 56 36.32 -6.51 -16.50
CA GLY A 56 37.32 -5.48 -16.75
C GLY A 56 38.14 -5.74 -18.01
N PHE A 57 38.57 -6.99 -18.22
CA PHE A 57 39.30 -7.38 -19.45
C PHE A 57 38.43 -7.28 -20.72
N MET A 58 37.14 -7.63 -20.62
CA MET A 58 36.17 -7.56 -21.74
C MET A 58 35.79 -6.12 -22.15
N GLY A 59 36.15 -5.12 -21.35
CA GLY A 59 35.94 -3.70 -21.64
C GLY A 59 37.18 -2.97 -22.16
N THR A 60 38.29 -3.68 -22.40
CA THR A 60 39.54 -3.03 -22.84
C THR A 60 39.53 -2.70 -24.34
N PRO A 61 40.34 -1.73 -24.78
CA PRO A 61 40.51 -1.45 -26.21
C PRO A 61 41.03 -2.63 -27.03
N VAL A 62 41.75 -3.59 -26.41
CA VAL A 62 42.25 -4.82 -27.07
C VAL A 62 41.12 -5.79 -27.41
N PHE A 63 40.16 -5.90 -26.51
CA PHE A 63 39.00 -6.77 -26.66
C PHE A 63 37.73 -5.93 -26.47
N PRO A 64 37.35 -5.09 -27.46
CA PRO A 64 36.29 -4.09 -27.33
C PRO A 64 34.89 -4.73 -27.45
N TRP A 65 34.70 -5.93 -26.92
CA TRP A 65 33.46 -6.70 -27.03
C TRP A 65 32.24 -5.89 -26.57
N PHE A 66 32.36 -5.17 -25.44
CA PHE A 66 31.26 -4.36 -24.91
C PHE A 66 30.89 -3.18 -25.83
N LYS A 67 31.89 -2.53 -26.43
CA LYS A 67 31.69 -1.43 -27.38
C LYS A 67 31.00 -1.95 -28.64
N SER A 68 31.50 -3.05 -29.22
CA SER A 68 30.90 -3.68 -30.40
C SER A 68 29.46 -4.16 -30.13
N PHE A 69 29.16 -4.65 -28.92
CA PHE A 69 27.79 -5.00 -28.52
C PHE A 69 26.85 -3.79 -28.52
N LEU A 70 27.29 -2.65 -27.98
CA LEU A 70 26.49 -1.41 -27.95
C LEU A 70 26.30 -0.80 -29.35
N GLU A 71 27.30 -0.89 -30.21
CA GLU A 71 27.30 -0.32 -31.56
C GLU A 71 26.73 -1.27 -32.63
N GLY A 72 26.43 -2.53 -32.27
CA GLY A 72 25.96 -3.55 -33.21
C GLY A 72 27.02 -4.02 -34.22
N GLY A 73 28.30 -3.80 -33.92
CA GLY A 73 29.43 -4.11 -34.79
C GLY A 73 30.03 -5.50 -34.59
N ILE A 74 30.94 -5.88 -35.47
CA ILE A 74 31.75 -7.11 -35.36
C ILE A 74 32.89 -6.85 -34.36
N VAL A 75 33.26 -7.86 -33.57
CA VAL A 75 34.37 -7.75 -32.61
C VAL A 75 35.70 -7.89 -33.36
N GLU A 76 36.40 -6.79 -33.54
CA GLU A 76 37.76 -6.78 -34.09
C GLU A 76 38.78 -6.73 -32.95
N TRP A 77 39.70 -7.69 -32.95
CA TRP A 77 40.80 -7.75 -32.00
C TRP A 77 41.96 -6.91 -32.55
N ASP A 78 42.21 -5.75 -31.96
CA ASP A 78 43.30 -4.88 -32.38
C ASP A 78 44.26 -4.61 -31.20
N LEU A 79 45.41 -5.29 -31.23
CA LEU A 79 46.51 -5.06 -30.27
C LEU A 79 47.15 -3.67 -30.44
N GLY A 80 47.08 -3.09 -31.64
CA GLY A 80 47.53 -1.72 -31.93
C GLY A 80 46.60 -0.66 -31.36
N ALA A 81 45.34 -1.01 -31.05
CA ALA A 81 44.35 -0.10 -30.45
C ALA A 81 44.83 0.50 -29.13
N LEU A 82 45.59 -0.26 -28.33
CA LEU A 82 46.19 0.22 -27.08
C LEU A 82 47.30 1.24 -27.28
N LEU A 83 48.00 1.19 -28.41
CA LEU A 83 49.15 2.04 -28.70
C LEU A 83 48.77 3.31 -29.46
N HIS A 84 47.49 3.47 -29.82
CA HIS A 84 46.99 4.75 -30.32
C HIS A 84 47.23 5.84 -29.26
N GLY A 85 47.92 6.91 -29.67
CA GLY A 85 48.33 7.98 -28.76
C GLY A 85 47.15 8.61 -27.99
N SER A 86 45.96 8.69 -28.61
CA SER A 86 44.75 9.18 -27.94
C SER A 86 44.27 8.26 -26.80
N ALA A 87 44.30 6.94 -27.01
CA ALA A 87 43.90 5.96 -25.99
C ALA A 87 44.88 5.95 -24.81
N LEU A 88 46.18 6.03 -25.07
CA LEU A 88 47.20 6.12 -24.02
C LEU A 88 47.10 7.41 -23.22
N ILE A 89 46.90 8.56 -23.87
CA ILE A 89 46.73 9.84 -23.18
C ILE A 89 45.50 9.80 -22.27
N LEU A 90 44.37 9.24 -22.75
CA LEU A 90 43.15 9.10 -21.96
C LEU A 90 43.32 8.12 -20.79
N ALA A 91 43.91 6.95 -21.04
CA ALA A 91 44.16 5.93 -20.02
C ALA A 91 45.12 6.45 -18.95
N PHE A 92 46.21 7.08 -19.34
CA PHE A 92 47.18 7.66 -18.41
C PHE A 92 46.59 8.86 -17.66
N GLY A 93 45.96 9.81 -18.38
CA GLY A 93 45.35 10.99 -17.77
C GLY A 93 44.28 10.64 -16.75
N SER A 94 43.37 9.72 -17.08
CA SER A 94 42.36 9.23 -16.14
C SER A 94 42.97 8.49 -14.95
N SER A 95 43.98 7.65 -15.18
CA SER A 95 44.70 6.94 -14.11
C SER A 95 45.37 7.91 -13.13
N VAL A 96 46.02 8.97 -13.63
CA VAL A 96 46.63 10.01 -12.81
C VAL A 96 45.58 10.71 -11.95
N ILE A 97 44.44 11.10 -12.52
CA ILE A 97 43.35 11.75 -11.75
C ILE A 97 42.81 10.83 -10.65
N VAL A 98 42.64 9.53 -10.95
CA VAL A 98 42.19 8.54 -9.96
C VAL A 98 43.21 8.39 -8.85
N LEU A 99 44.50 8.22 -9.19
CA LEU A 99 45.59 8.10 -8.23
C LEU A 99 45.72 9.34 -7.35
N LEU A 100 45.58 10.55 -7.91
CA LEU A 100 45.51 11.79 -7.14
C LEU A 100 44.33 11.78 -6.18
N GLY A 101 43.16 11.31 -6.62
CA GLY A 101 41.99 11.16 -5.75
C GLY A 101 42.24 10.21 -4.57
N ILE A 102 42.87 9.05 -4.83
CA ILE A 102 43.24 8.08 -3.80
C ILE A 102 44.28 8.69 -2.85
N ALA A 103 45.33 9.32 -3.39
CA ALA A 103 46.40 9.94 -2.62
C ALA A 103 45.86 11.05 -1.70
N CYS A 104 45.00 11.94 -2.21
CA CYS A 104 44.33 12.96 -1.41
C CYS A 104 43.45 12.35 -0.31
N GLY A 105 42.70 11.29 -0.62
CA GLY A 105 41.86 10.59 0.36
C GLY A 105 42.69 9.97 1.48
N TRP A 106 43.78 9.30 1.11
CA TRP A 106 44.73 8.73 2.07
C TRP A 106 45.42 9.80 2.91
N TRP A 107 45.92 10.87 2.29
CA TRP A 107 46.61 11.95 2.99
C TRP A 107 45.76 12.58 4.08
N TYR A 108 44.49 12.87 3.79
CA TYR A 108 43.61 13.57 4.73
C TYR A 108 42.92 12.66 5.75
N TYR A 109 42.68 11.40 5.41
CA TYR A 109 41.88 10.50 6.24
C TYR A 109 42.60 9.23 6.70
N SER A 110 43.91 9.14 6.49
CA SER A 110 44.72 8.08 7.10
C SER A 110 44.63 8.17 8.62
N SER A 111 44.58 7.02 9.26
CA SER A 111 44.52 6.90 10.72
C SER A 111 45.75 7.45 11.45
N LEU A 112 46.83 7.75 10.73
CA LEU A 112 47.98 8.47 11.27
C LEU A 112 47.73 9.98 11.43
N VAL A 113 46.78 10.55 10.67
CA VAL A 113 46.59 12.00 10.55
C VAL A 113 45.24 12.46 11.11
N PHE A 114 44.21 11.62 11.04
CA PHE A 114 42.84 12.00 11.41
C PHE A 114 42.20 10.98 12.36
N ASP A 115 41.77 11.44 13.54
CA ASP A 115 40.87 10.68 14.43
C ASP A 115 39.46 11.30 14.38
N PRO A 116 38.46 10.62 13.78
CA PRO A 116 37.08 11.10 13.67
C PRO A 116 36.41 11.44 15.01
N LEU A 117 36.97 10.99 16.14
CA LEU A 117 36.44 11.25 17.48
C LEU A 117 37.04 12.48 18.15
N ARG A 118 38.20 12.96 17.68
CA ARG A 118 38.96 14.05 18.29
C ARG A 118 38.93 15.30 17.42
N ASP A 119 39.05 15.11 16.11
CA ASP A 119 39.31 16.20 15.18
C ASP A 119 38.05 16.52 14.35
N PRO A 120 37.77 17.81 14.06
CA PRO A 120 36.72 18.18 13.11
C PRO A 120 37.04 17.64 11.71
N ASP A 121 36.03 17.44 10.86
CA ASP A 121 36.24 16.87 9.52
C ASP A 121 37.20 17.80 8.73
N PRO A 122 38.32 17.29 8.17
CA PRO A 122 39.29 18.11 7.43
C PRO A 122 38.71 18.83 6.21
N LEU A 123 37.50 18.45 5.76
CA LEU A 123 36.76 19.15 4.72
C LEU A 123 35.93 20.32 5.24
N GLU A 124 35.50 20.30 6.51
CA GLU A 124 34.74 21.38 7.12
C GLU A 124 35.58 22.65 7.23
N GLU A 125 36.86 22.51 7.60
CA GLU A 125 37.80 23.64 7.70
C GLU A 125 38.23 24.20 6.34
N ARG A 126 38.19 23.39 5.28
CA ARG A 126 38.73 23.74 3.95
C ARG A 126 37.68 24.17 2.95
N LEU A 127 36.42 23.76 3.13
CA LEU A 127 35.33 24.19 2.27
C LEU A 127 34.87 25.60 2.65
N PRO A 128 34.37 26.40 1.69
CA PRO A 128 33.79 27.69 2.03
C PRO A 128 32.63 27.52 3.01
N SER A 129 32.49 28.46 3.95
CA SER A 129 31.53 28.39 5.05
C SER A 129 30.12 28.00 4.56
N GLY A 130 29.52 26.98 5.18
CA GLY A 130 28.17 26.49 4.88
C GLY A 130 28.09 25.38 3.84
N TRP A 131 29.05 25.24 2.92
CA TRP A 131 29.01 24.16 1.91
C TRP A 131 29.13 22.77 2.50
N PHE A 132 29.97 22.60 3.53
CA PHE A 132 30.08 21.32 4.23
C PHE A 132 28.73 20.93 4.86
N SER A 133 28.02 21.88 5.49
CA SER A 133 26.70 21.62 6.07
C SER A 133 25.67 21.23 5.02
N VAL A 134 25.69 21.86 3.83
CA VAL A 134 24.78 21.52 2.72
C VAL A 134 25.05 20.12 2.19
N LEU A 135 26.31 19.77 1.95
CA LEU A 135 26.70 18.44 1.46
C LEU A 135 26.40 17.35 2.51
N ASN A 136 26.68 17.62 3.78
CA ASN A 136 26.41 16.71 4.89
C ASN A 136 24.89 16.51 5.10
N GLY A 137 24.09 17.56 4.92
CA GLY A 137 22.63 17.52 4.91
C GLY A 137 22.03 16.92 3.63
N LYS A 138 22.81 16.25 2.76
CA LYS A 138 22.36 15.68 1.48
C LYS A 138 21.61 16.69 0.58
N PHE A 139 22.10 17.93 0.54
CA PHE A 139 21.45 19.05 -0.16
C PHE A 139 20.06 19.43 0.38
N PHE A 140 19.71 18.98 1.58
CA PHE A 140 18.40 19.18 2.22
C PHE A 140 17.21 18.70 1.37
N LEU A 141 17.45 17.74 0.47
CA LEU A 141 16.41 17.19 -0.40
C LEU A 141 15.40 16.36 0.40
N ASP A 142 15.86 15.65 1.43
CA ASP A 142 15.01 14.85 2.31
C ASP A 142 14.00 15.76 3.05
N GLU A 143 14.48 16.88 3.61
CA GLU A 143 13.64 17.86 4.32
C GLU A 143 12.69 18.61 3.40
N LEU A 144 13.15 18.94 2.18
CA LEU A 144 12.30 19.53 1.16
C LEU A 144 11.18 18.56 0.78
N TYR A 145 11.49 17.28 0.57
CA TYR A 145 10.51 16.25 0.20
C TYR A 145 9.51 15.99 1.34
N GLU A 146 9.98 15.95 2.59
CA GLU A 146 9.12 15.81 3.78
C GLU A 146 8.13 16.97 3.89
N LYS A 147 8.59 18.21 3.75
CA LYS A 147 7.75 19.41 3.91
C LYS A 147 6.84 19.69 2.72
N THR A 148 7.16 19.16 1.54
CA THR A 148 6.38 19.40 0.33
C THR A 148 5.46 18.22 0.05
N ILE A 149 6.01 17.13 -0.46
CA ILE A 149 5.23 16.00 -0.96
C ILE A 149 4.61 15.20 0.18
N ILE A 150 5.39 14.87 1.22
CA ILE A 150 4.89 14.02 2.30
C ILE A 150 3.87 14.78 3.16
N GLN A 151 4.15 16.04 3.52
CA GLN A 151 3.20 16.86 4.27
C GLN A 151 1.90 17.07 3.48
N TRP A 152 1.99 17.43 2.20
CA TRP A 152 0.80 17.67 1.38
C TRP A 152 -0.06 16.41 1.19
N THR A 153 0.56 15.25 0.98
CA THR A 153 -0.16 13.98 0.89
C THR A 153 -0.82 13.59 2.22
N ARG A 154 -0.17 13.85 3.36
CA ARG A 154 -0.74 13.65 4.70
C ARG A 154 -1.95 14.56 4.93
N ASP A 155 -1.87 15.82 4.52
CA ASP A 155 -2.96 16.79 4.64
C ASP A 155 -4.14 16.41 3.76
N LEU A 156 -3.91 15.96 2.53
CA LEU A 156 -4.95 15.43 1.65
C LEU A 156 -5.62 14.17 2.21
N ALA A 157 -4.84 13.25 2.78
CA ALA A 157 -5.39 12.06 3.42
C ALA A 157 -6.31 12.43 4.60
N ASN A 158 -5.88 13.38 5.43
CA ASN A 158 -6.68 13.90 6.53
C ASN A 158 -7.95 14.60 6.04
N ALA A 159 -7.86 15.39 4.96
CA ALA A 159 -9.02 16.04 4.34
C ALA A 159 -10.01 15.02 3.78
N SER A 160 -9.54 13.95 3.13
CA SER A 160 -10.39 12.86 2.63
C SER A 160 -11.08 12.11 3.77
N ALA A 161 -10.35 11.79 4.84
CA ALA A 161 -10.92 11.13 6.01
C ALA A 161 -11.96 12.01 6.72
N TRP A 162 -11.71 13.31 6.80
CA TRP A 162 -12.69 14.28 7.30
C TRP A 162 -13.93 14.33 6.41
N PHE A 163 -13.78 14.35 5.08
CA PHE A 163 -14.89 14.36 4.14
C PHE A 163 -15.74 13.08 4.25
N GLU A 164 -15.12 11.91 4.32
CA GLU A 164 -15.82 10.64 4.51
C GLU A 164 -16.64 10.64 5.79
N LYS A 165 -16.02 11.04 6.91
CA LYS A 165 -16.67 11.04 8.22
C LYS A 165 -17.82 12.05 8.32
N ASN A 166 -17.69 13.24 7.73
CA ASN A 166 -18.65 14.32 7.91
C ASN A 166 -19.68 14.44 6.78
N CYS A 167 -19.40 13.91 5.59
CA CYS A 167 -20.33 13.97 4.46
C CYS A 167 -20.90 12.60 4.13
N ILE A 168 -20.04 11.58 3.98
CA ILE A 168 -20.47 10.26 3.50
C ILE A 168 -21.26 9.50 4.57
N PHE A 169 -20.73 9.37 5.80
CA PHE A 169 -21.44 8.63 6.84
C PHE A 169 -22.81 9.24 7.21
N PRO A 170 -22.95 10.56 7.41
CA PRO A 170 -24.27 11.14 7.70
C PRO A 170 -25.26 10.98 6.54
N MET A 171 -24.78 11.01 5.29
CA MET A 171 -25.62 10.73 4.13
C MET A 171 -26.10 9.27 4.14
N MET A 172 -25.23 8.31 4.45
CA MET A 172 -25.61 6.91 4.61
C MET A 172 -26.61 6.70 5.76
N ASP A 173 -26.39 7.33 6.90
CA ASP A 173 -27.31 7.29 8.05
C ASP A 173 -28.70 7.85 7.66
N GLY A 174 -28.73 8.91 6.85
CA GLY A 174 -29.96 9.44 6.27
C GLY A 174 -30.70 8.43 5.40
N ILE A 175 -29.99 7.69 4.54
CA ILE A 175 -30.57 6.62 3.72
C ILE A 175 -31.13 5.50 4.60
N VAL A 176 -30.38 5.08 5.63
CA VAL A 176 -30.83 4.07 6.59
C VAL A 176 -32.09 4.53 7.34
N PHE A 177 -32.16 5.80 7.74
CA PHE A 177 -33.33 6.38 8.38
C PHE A 177 -34.57 6.33 7.47
N ILE A 178 -34.43 6.75 6.21
CA ILE A 178 -35.53 6.71 5.23
C ILE A 178 -36.02 5.28 4.99
N SER A 179 -35.08 4.33 4.85
CA SER A 179 -35.41 2.91 4.69
C SER A 179 -36.21 2.38 5.89
N LYS A 180 -35.74 2.64 7.11
CA LYS A 180 -36.45 2.26 8.35
C LYS A 180 -37.83 2.90 8.46
N MET A 181 -37.97 4.18 8.13
CA MET A 181 -39.27 4.87 8.09
C MET A 181 -40.24 4.18 7.13
N THR A 182 -39.76 3.83 5.93
CA THR A 182 -40.57 3.16 4.91
C THR A 182 -41.02 1.78 5.40
N SER A 183 -40.12 1.00 6.00
CA SER A 183 -40.46 -0.29 6.59
C SER A 183 -41.48 -0.18 7.74
N TRP A 184 -41.35 0.84 8.59
CA TRP A 184 -42.30 1.08 9.68
C TRP A 184 -43.70 1.42 9.16
N ILE A 185 -43.80 2.29 8.15
CA ILE A 185 -45.07 2.61 7.47
C ILE A 185 -45.67 1.36 6.83
N GLY A 186 -44.84 0.55 6.16
CA GLY A 186 -45.27 -0.71 5.56
C GLY A 186 -45.86 -1.67 6.59
N ARG A 187 -45.21 -1.79 7.76
CA ARG A 187 -45.70 -2.64 8.86
C ARG A 187 -47.05 -2.15 9.42
N LEU A 188 -47.21 -0.83 9.58
CA LEU A 188 -48.49 -0.26 10.01
C LEU A 188 -49.61 -0.55 9.02
N TRP A 189 -49.34 -0.38 7.72
CA TRP A 189 -50.30 -0.71 6.68
C TRP A 189 -50.72 -2.18 6.72
N ASP A 190 -49.76 -3.09 6.85
CA ASP A 190 -50.04 -4.53 6.91
C ASP A 190 -50.86 -4.91 8.16
N GLU A 191 -50.45 -4.46 9.35
CA GLU A 191 -51.14 -4.78 10.60
C GLU A 191 -52.55 -4.16 10.68
N TRP A 192 -52.71 -2.87 10.34
CA TRP A 192 -53.96 -2.14 10.56
C TRP A 192 -54.97 -2.24 9.43
N ILE A 193 -54.52 -2.31 8.18
CA ILE A 193 -55.42 -2.31 7.03
C ILE A 193 -55.65 -3.73 6.55
N ILE A 194 -54.57 -4.44 6.24
CA ILE A 194 -54.65 -5.76 5.63
C ILE A 194 -55.12 -6.78 6.67
N ASN A 195 -54.34 -7.01 7.73
CA ASN A 195 -54.63 -8.05 8.71
C ASN A 195 -55.92 -7.75 9.49
N ALA A 196 -56.10 -6.53 10.02
CA ALA A 196 -57.32 -6.21 10.76
C ALA A 196 -58.58 -6.19 9.87
N GLY A 197 -58.47 -5.77 8.61
CA GLY A 197 -59.55 -5.83 7.63
C GLY A 197 -59.94 -7.27 7.32
N PHE A 198 -58.94 -8.10 7.00
CA PHE A 198 -59.12 -9.51 6.69
C PHE A 198 -59.73 -10.29 7.87
N ASP A 199 -59.22 -10.08 9.09
CA ASP A 199 -59.75 -10.71 10.30
C ASP A 199 -61.21 -10.36 10.57
N ARG A 200 -61.61 -9.10 10.32
CA ARG A 200 -63.02 -8.68 10.46
C ARG A 200 -63.91 -9.40 9.46
N ILE A 201 -63.45 -9.54 8.21
CA ILE A 201 -64.18 -10.27 7.17
C ILE A 201 -64.33 -11.75 7.57
N CYS A 202 -63.23 -12.42 7.93
CA CYS A 202 -63.27 -13.81 8.36
C CYS A 202 -64.17 -14.02 9.59
N LYS A 203 -64.12 -13.12 10.58
CA LYS A 203 -65.01 -13.17 11.76
C LYS A 203 -66.48 -12.99 11.36
N SER A 204 -66.79 -12.08 10.46
CA SER A 204 -68.16 -11.87 9.96
C SER A 204 -68.69 -13.11 9.25
N ILE A 205 -67.91 -13.69 8.33
CA ILE A 205 -68.27 -14.90 7.59
C ILE A 205 -68.51 -16.07 8.56
N ARG A 206 -67.60 -16.27 9.53
CA ARG A 206 -67.73 -17.34 10.54
C ARG A 206 -68.98 -17.16 11.41
N ASN A 207 -69.30 -15.94 11.81
CA ASN A 207 -70.49 -15.65 12.60
C ASN A 207 -71.78 -15.91 11.80
N HIS A 208 -71.81 -15.57 10.51
CA HIS A 208 -72.94 -15.89 9.63
C HIS A 208 -73.08 -17.40 9.42
N SER A 209 -71.99 -18.09 9.14
CA SER A 209 -71.97 -19.56 9.00
C SER A 209 -72.49 -20.26 10.26
N ASN A 210 -72.05 -19.84 11.45
CA ASN A 210 -72.54 -20.38 12.72
C ASN A 210 -74.04 -20.13 12.94
N ARG A 211 -74.57 -18.97 12.54
CA ARG A 211 -76.02 -18.69 12.63
C ARG A 211 -76.82 -19.58 11.68
N VAL A 212 -76.36 -19.72 10.43
CA VAL A 212 -76.99 -20.59 9.42
C VAL A 212 -76.94 -22.06 9.85
N SER A 213 -75.81 -22.51 10.40
CA SER A 213 -75.64 -23.87 10.93
C SER A 213 -76.59 -24.14 12.09
N LYS A 214 -76.72 -23.21 13.05
CA LYS A 214 -77.69 -23.36 14.16
C LYS A 214 -79.15 -23.35 13.70
N ALA A 215 -79.47 -22.70 12.58
CA ALA A 215 -80.80 -22.74 11.99
C ALA A 215 -81.15 -24.13 11.40
N HIS A 216 -80.15 -24.96 11.10
CA HIS A 216 -80.35 -26.34 10.65
C HIS A 216 -80.43 -27.26 11.87
N ASN A 217 -81.66 -27.43 12.39
CA ASN A 217 -81.93 -28.22 13.60
C ASN A 217 -82.06 -29.74 13.35
N GLY A 218 -81.83 -30.21 12.12
CA GLY A 218 -81.84 -31.64 11.77
C GLY A 218 -83.23 -32.29 11.71
N SER A 219 -84.31 -31.56 12.01
CA SER A 219 -85.67 -32.11 12.00
C SER A 219 -86.29 -32.08 10.60
N VAL A 220 -86.75 -33.24 10.12
CA VAL A 220 -87.34 -33.36 8.76
C VAL A 220 -88.60 -32.50 8.61
N GLN A 221 -89.39 -32.34 9.69
CA GLN A 221 -90.61 -31.53 9.65
C GLN A 221 -90.32 -30.03 9.45
N PHE A 222 -89.27 -29.50 10.09
CA PHE A 222 -88.90 -28.09 9.91
C PHE A 222 -88.48 -27.80 8.46
N TYR A 223 -87.72 -28.70 7.84
CA TYR A 223 -87.34 -28.55 6.42
C TYR A 223 -88.56 -28.59 5.50
N LEU A 224 -89.51 -29.49 5.72
CA LEU A 224 -90.75 -29.55 4.93
C LEU A 224 -91.60 -28.29 5.07
N GLN A 225 -91.69 -27.72 6.28
CA GLN A 225 -92.39 -26.46 6.52
C GLN A 225 -91.72 -25.29 5.78
N VAL A 226 -90.39 -25.17 5.87
CA VAL A 226 -89.63 -24.13 5.17
C VAL A 226 -89.78 -24.27 3.65
N LEU A 227 -89.76 -25.50 3.12
CA LEU A 227 -89.90 -25.77 1.69
C LEU A 227 -91.32 -25.42 1.20
N ALA A 228 -92.36 -25.76 1.97
CA ALA A 228 -93.74 -25.38 1.67
C ALA A 228 -93.93 -23.86 1.72
N LEU A 229 -93.38 -23.18 2.74
CA LEU A 229 -93.39 -21.71 2.84
C LEU A 229 -92.67 -21.06 1.65
N GLY A 230 -91.52 -21.60 1.27
CA GLY A 230 -90.77 -21.17 0.09
C GLY A 230 -91.57 -21.34 -1.20
N PHE A 231 -92.27 -22.46 -1.38
CA PHE A 231 -93.13 -22.71 -2.54
C PHE A 231 -94.32 -21.74 -2.59
N VAL A 232 -94.96 -21.46 -1.46
CA VAL A 232 -96.05 -20.47 -1.38
C VAL A 232 -95.54 -19.07 -1.69
N LEU A 233 -94.41 -18.67 -1.13
CA LEU A 233 -93.82 -17.36 -1.42
C LEU A 233 -93.37 -17.22 -2.88
N LEU A 234 -92.80 -18.28 -3.46
CA LEU A 234 -92.43 -18.30 -4.88
C LEU A 234 -93.64 -18.22 -5.80
N THR A 235 -94.73 -18.93 -5.48
CA THR A 235 -95.96 -18.84 -6.27
C THR A 235 -96.60 -17.47 -6.14
N ILE A 236 -96.64 -16.86 -4.95
CA ILE A 236 -97.09 -15.47 -4.77
C ILE A 236 -96.19 -14.52 -5.55
N PHE A 237 -94.87 -14.63 -5.43
CA PHE A 237 -93.92 -13.80 -6.17
C PHE A 237 -94.05 -13.99 -7.68
N TRP A 238 -94.30 -15.20 -8.17
CA TRP A 238 -94.53 -15.48 -9.59
C TRP A 238 -95.87 -14.91 -10.07
N ILE A 239 -96.93 -14.98 -9.27
CA ILE A 239 -98.24 -14.39 -9.60
C ILE A 239 -98.16 -12.85 -9.61
N TRP A 240 -97.39 -12.26 -8.69
CA TRP A 240 -97.20 -10.81 -8.62
C TRP A 240 -96.17 -10.28 -9.62
N GLY A 241 -95.10 -11.03 -9.87
CA GLY A 241 -94.03 -10.73 -10.81
C GLY A 241 -94.34 -11.11 -12.26
N GLY A 242 -95.37 -11.94 -12.49
CA GLY A 242 -95.92 -12.28 -13.80
C GLY A 242 -96.78 -11.17 -14.43
N LYS A 243 -96.78 -9.97 -13.84
CA LYS A 243 -97.27 -8.74 -14.48
C LYS A 243 -96.10 -7.90 -15.00
N GLN A 244 -95.39 -8.43 -15.99
CA GLN A 244 -94.76 -7.68 -17.07
C GLN A 244 -94.95 -8.44 -18.37
#